data_AF-A0A542XUQ4-F1
#
_entry.id   AF-A0A542XUQ4-F1
#
_cell.length_a   1.000
_cell.length_b   1.000
_cell.length_c   1.000
_cell.angle_alpha   90.00
_cell.angle_beta   90.00
_cell.angle_gamma   90.00
#
_symmetry.space_group_name_H-M   'P 1'
#
loop_
_entity.id
_entity.type
_entity.pdbx_description
1 polymer ?
#
loop_
_entity_poly.entity_id
_entity_poly.type
_entity_poly.pdbx_seq_one_letter_code
_entity_poly.pdbx_strand_id
1 'polypeptide(L)'
;MVSDGVTYAGRRRLTPAPPGPYVWTNLSDNPNYPGESVCGVAISAAGNDAWVKVLTTDGQVWETECATQGQNLTCDNPWVQLTTPATNLNAPRIVDDKRQ
;
A
#
# COMPACT_ATOMS: atom_id res chain seq x y z
N MET A 1 -4.71 -6.63 1.93
CA MET A 1 -5.18 -7.41 3.09
C MET A 1 -3.99 -8.09 3.73
N VAL A 2 -4.08 -8.42 5.02
CA VAL A 2 -3.09 -9.27 5.70
C VAL A 2 -3.80 -10.56 6.09
N SER A 3 -3.21 -11.71 5.81
CA SER A 3 -3.70 -13.02 6.21
C SER A 3 -2.51 -13.90 6.57
N ASP A 4 -2.50 -14.46 7.78
CA ASP A 4 -1.43 -15.34 8.27
C ASP A 4 0.00 -14.78 8.04
N GLY A 5 0.19 -13.48 8.32
CA GLY A 5 1.48 -12.79 8.15
C GLY A 5 1.81 -12.38 6.70
N VAL A 6 0.98 -12.76 5.73
CA VAL A 6 1.16 -12.48 4.30
C VAL A 6 0.34 -11.26 3.87
N THR A 7 0.99 -10.34 3.16
CA THR A 7 0.36 -9.15 2.59
C THR A 7 -0.04 -9.42 1.15
N TYR A 8 -1.34 -9.27 0.86
CA TYR A 8 -1.88 -9.38 -0.49
C TYR A 8 -2.50 -8.07 -0.98
N ALA A 9 -2.26 -7.76 -2.26
CA ALA A 9 -3.01 -6.75 -2.99
C ALA A 9 -3.97 -7.39 -3.99
N GLY A 10 -5.23 -6.97 -3.94
CA GLY A 10 -6.29 -7.50 -4.80
C GLY A 10 -6.63 -6.52 -5.92
N ARG A 11 -6.62 -6.99 -7.18
CA ARG A 11 -7.09 -6.23 -8.34
C ARG A 11 -8.26 -6.98 -8.99
N ARG A 12 -9.23 -6.23 -9.52
CA ARG A 12 -10.33 -6.82 -10.29
C ARG A 12 -10.65 -5.98 -11.52
N ARG A 13 -11.20 -6.64 -12.53
CA ARG A 13 -11.78 -5.99 -13.71
C ARG A 13 -13.11 -5.35 -13.36
N LEU A 14 -13.34 -4.11 -13.81
CA LEU A 14 -14.59 -3.37 -13.57
C LEU A 14 -15.52 -3.32 -14.79
N THR A 15 -15.00 -3.57 -15.99
CA THR A 15 -15.73 -3.45 -17.26
C THR A 15 -15.60 -4.72 -18.10
N PRO A 16 -16.67 -5.30 -18.68
CA PRO A 16 -18.06 -4.87 -18.54
C PRO A 16 -18.58 -5.09 -17.12
N ALA A 17 -19.69 -4.43 -16.78
CA ALA A 17 -20.40 -4.70 -15.54
C ALA A 17 -21.17 -6.04 -15.65
N PRO A 18 -21.29 -6.82 -14.56
CA PRO A 18 -20.75 -6.54 -13.21
C PRO A 18 -19.22 -6.76 -13.12
N PRO A 19 -18.54 -6.11 -12.14
CA PRO A 19 -17.12 -6.36 -11.89
C PRO A 19 -16.81 -7.85 -11.69
N GLY A 20 -15.66 -8.27 -12.20
CA GLY A 20 -15.15 -9.63 -12.02
C GLY A 20 -14.63 -9.91 -10.60
N PRO A 21 -14.21 -11.15 -10.33
CA PRO A 21 -13.58 -11.51 -9.05
C PRO A 21 -12.23 -10.79 -8.87
N TYR A 22 -11.77 -10.74 -7.62
CA TYR A 22 -10.42 -10.29 -7.30
C TYR A 22 -9.38 -11.35 -7.67
N VAL A 23 -8.31 -10.90 -8.32
CA VAL A 23 -7.03 -11.59 -8.41
C VAL A 23 -6.14 -11.03 -7.33
N TRP A 24 -5.59 -11.91 -6.49
CA TRP A 24 -4.73 -11.54 -5.36
C TRP A 24 -3.26 -11.79 -5.71
N THR A 25 -2.42 -10.80 -5.48
CA THR A 25 -0.96 -10.89 -5.61
C THR A 25 -0.33 -10.92 -4.22
N ASN A 26 0.51 -11.92 -3.93
CA ASN A 26 1.35 -11.95 -2.73
C ASN A 26 2.47 -10.91 -2.88
N LEU A 27 2.65 -10.04 -1.90
CA LEU A 27 3.68 -9.01 -1.87
C LEU A 27 4.75 -9.25 -0.81
N SER A 28 4.57 -10.29 0.02
CA SER A 28 5.49 -10.63 1.10
C SER A 28 6.78 -11.28 0.61
N ASP A 29 6.79 -11.79 -0.62
CA ASP A 29 7.98 -12.37 -1.25
C ASP A 29 8.91 -11.30 -1.83
N ASN A 30 8.46 -10.04 -1.86
CA ASN A 30 9.26 -8.92 -2.36
C ASN A 30 10.40 -8.59 -1.40
N PRO A 31 11.56 -8.14 -1.91
CA PRO A 31 12.70 -7.81 -1.07
C PRO A 31 12.33 -6.80 0.02
N ASN A 32 12.92 -6.95 1.21
CA ASN A 32 12.73 -6.10 2.39
C ASN A 32 11.31 -6.09 2.99
N TYR A 33 10.44 -7.06 2.66
CA TYR A 33 9.15 -7.14 3.35
C TYR A 33 9.34 -7.14 4.88
N PRO A 34 8.63 -6.26 5.63
CA PRO A 34 8.84 -6.09 7.09
C PRO A 34 8.40 -7.28 7.96
N GLY A 35 8.00 -8.38 7.34
CA GLY A 35 7.73 -9.66 8.00
C GLY A 35 6.37 -9.73 8.69
N GLU A 36 6.24 -10.66 9.62
CA GLU A 36 4.98 -11.06 10.26
C GLU A 36 4.38 -9.97 11.17
N SER A 37 5.15 -8.93 11.51
CA SER A 37 4.68 -7.79 12.32
C SER A 37 3.67 -6.89 11.60
N VAL A 38 3.48 -7.09 10.29
CA VAL A 38 2.49 -6.32 9.51
C VAL A 38 1.08 -6.58 10.02
N CYS A 39 0.38 -5.51 10.40
CA CYS A 39 -0.96 -5.57 10.97
C CYS A 39 -1.99 -4.74 10.20
N GLY A 40 -1.56 -3.94 9.23
CA GLY A 40 -2.45 -3.11 8.41
C GLY A 40 -1.91 -2.88 7.01
N VAL A 41 -2.81 -2.68 6.05
CA VAL A 41 -2.48 -2.40 4.64
C VAL A 41 -3.30 -1.22 4.15
N ALA A 42 -2.66 -0.31 3.43
CA ALA A 42 -3.30 0.76 2.69
C ALA A 42 -2.80 0.77 1.23
N ILE A 43 -3.65 1.22 0.31
CA ILE A 43 -3.31 1.31 -1.11
C ILE A 43 -3.69 2.69 -1.62
N SER A 44 -2.78 3.35 -2.31
CA SER A 44 -3.04 4.53 -3.14
C SER A 44 -2.70 4.22 -4.59
N ALA A 45 -3.51 4.69 -5.53
CA ALA A 45 -3.26 4.48 -6.95
C ALA A 45 -3.41 5.80 -7.72
N ALA A 46 -2.51 6.05 -8.67
CA ALA A 46 -2.56 7.21 -9.53
C ALA A 46 -1.97 6.86 -10.90
N GLY A 47 -2.69 7.19 -11.98
CA GLY A 47 -2.26 6.86 -13.33
C GLY A 47 -2.05 5.36 -13.52
N ASN A 48 -0.84 4.99 -13.93
CA ASN A 48 -0.44 3.60 -14.16
C ASN A 48 0.28 2.97 -12.97
N ASP A 49 0.24 3.58 -11.79
CA ASP A 49 0.99 3.13 -10.63
C ASP A 49 0.09 2.98 -9.39
N ALA A 50 0.49 2.07 -8.51
CA ALA A 50 -0.10 1.89 -7.20
C ALA A 50 1.00 1.75 -6.14
N TRP A 51 0.82 2.39 -5.00
CA TRP A 51 1.68 2.28 -3.85
C TRP A 51 0.95 1.51 -2.77
N VAL A 52 1.52 0.37 -2.37
CA VAL A 52 1.02 -0.45 -1.29
C VAL A 52 1.82 -0.13 -0.05
N LYS A 53 1.13 0.27 1.00
CA LYS A 53 1.71 0.62 2.30
C LYS A 53 1.31 -0.42 3.33
N VAL A 54 2.23 -0.79 4.20
CA VAL A 54 1.96 -1.63 5.37
C VAL A 54 2.32 -0.89 6.66
N LEU A 55 1.53 -1.14 7.69
CA LEU A 55 1.78 -0.73 9.07
C LEU A 55 2.21 -1.96 9.86
N THR A 56 3.30 -1.88 10.61
CA THR A 56 3.70 -2.91 11.57
C THR A 56 3.15 -2.63 12.96
N THR A 57 3.11 -3.65 13.83
CA THR A 57 2.71 -3.51 15.24
C THR A 57 3.58 -2.53 16.02
N ASP A 58 4.82 -2.34 15.61
CA ASP A 58 5.76 -1.39 16.23
C ASP A 58 5.60 0.04 15.69
N GLY A 59 4.59 0.28 14.86
CA GLY A 59 4.24 1.59 14.31
C GLY A 59 5.05 1.98 13.08
N GLN A 60 5.82 1.07 12.48
CA GLN A 60 6.59 1.35 11.28
C GLN A 60 5.69 1.34 10.04
N VAL A 61 5.91 2.30 9.14
CA VAL A 61 5.24 2.35 7.85
C VAL A 61 6.25 1.99 6.77
N TRP A 62 5.89 1.04 5.92
CA TRP A 62 6.69 0.61 4.77
C TRP A 62 5.86 0.71 3.50
N GLU A 63 6.52 0.95 2.37
CA GLU A 63 5.86 1.10 1.07
C GLU A 63 6.59 0.29 -0.01
N THR A 64 5.83 -0.29 -0.94
CA THR A 64 6.33 -0.79 -2.23
C THR A 64 5.47 -0.20 -3.35
N GLU A 65 6.11 0.10 -4.48
CA GLU A 65 5.46 0.59 -5.68
C GLU A 65 5.20 -0.55 -6.65
N CYS A 66 4.02 -0.54 -7.24
CA CYS A 66 3.54 -1.51 -8.22
C CYS A 66 3.11 -0.82 -9.51
N ALA A 67 3.54 -1.36 -10.64
CA ALA A 67 3.01 -0.99 -11.94
C ALA A 67 1.61 -1.60 -12.14
N THR A 68 0.69 -0.81 -12.68
CA THR A 68 -0.71 -1.16 -12.94
C THR A 68 -1.06 -1.08 -14.42
N GLN A 69 -0.29 -1.78 -15.26
CA GLN A 69 -0.54 -1.83 -16.70
C GLN A 69 -1.73 -2.74 -17.04
N GLY A 70 -2.79 -2.15 -17.59
CA GLY A 70 -3.98 -2.90 -18.01
C GLY A 70 -4.70 -3.57 -16.84
N GLN A 71 -4.83 -4.90 -16.87
CA GLN A 71 -5.43 -5.67 -15.77
C GLN A 71 -4.40 -6.30 -14.83
N ASN A 72 -3.10 -6.09 -15.08
CA ASN A 72 -2.05 -6.66 -14.26
C ASN A 72 -1.65 -5.71 -13.11
N LEU A 73 -1.18 -6.31 -12.03
CA LEU A 73 -0.51 -5.64 -10.92
C LEU A 73 0.86 -6.30 -10.77
N THR A 74 1.92 -5.57 -11.09
CA THR A 74 3.30 -6.05 -11.01
C THR A 74 4.02 -5.27 -9.91
N CYS A 75 4.50 -5.97 -8.90
CA CYS A 75 5.13 -5.38 -7.72
C CYS A 75 6.47 -6.08 -7.52
N ASP A 76 7.52 -5.63 -8.21
CA ASP A 76 8.86 -6.22 -8.08
C ASP A 76 9.82 -5.33 -7.29
N ASN A 77 9.35 -4.12 -6.92
CA ASN A 77 10.16 -3.16 -6.18
C ASN A 77 10.33 -3.61 -4.72
N PRO A 78 11.53 -3.38 -4.14
CA PRO A 78 11.76 -3.64 -2.72
C PRO A 78 10.83 -2.78 -1.87
N TRP A 79 10.49 -3.29 -0.68
CA TRP A 79 9.86 -2.48 0.35
C TRP A 79 10.85 -1.45 0.90
N VAL A 80 10.38 -0.22 1.06
CA VAL A 80 11.14 0.90 1.62
C VAL A 80 10.43 1.36 2.88
N GLN A 81 11.17 1.43 3.99
CA GLN A 81 10.64 2.03 5.21
C GLN A 81 10.47 3.53 4.99
N LEU A 82 9.25 4.02 5.19
CA LEU A 82 8.98 5.45 5.17
C LEU A 82 9.39 6.05 6.51
N THR A 83 9.70 7.35 6.52
CA THR A 83 9.86 8.08 7.77
C THR A 83 8.52 8.06 8.51
N THR A 84 8.43 7.22 9.55
CA THR A 84 7.30 7.22 10.46
C THR A 84 7.15 8.62 11.02
N PRO A 85 5.93 9.21 10.99
CA PRO A 85 5.68 10.44 11.74
C PRO A 85 6.17 10.23 13.16
N ALA A 86 7.03 11.13 13.64
CA ALA A 86 7.42 11.09 15.04
C ALA A 86 6.15 11.20 15.91
N THR A 87 6.15 10.61 17.09
CA THR A 87 5.06 10.77 18.08
C THR A 87 4.95 12.19 18.63
N ASN A 88 5.56 13.19 17.97
CA ASN A 88 5.34 14.58 18.32
C ASN A 88 3.89 14.93 17.94
N LEU A 89 3.04 15.09 18.95
CA LEU A 89 1.69 15.67 18.90
C LEU A 89 1.63 17.10 18.29
N ASN A 90 2.73 17.58 17.70
CA ASN A 90 2.94 18.88 17.09
C ASN A 90 3.32 18.79 15.60
N ALA A 91 2.97 17.73 14.88
CA ALA A 91 3.04 17.78 13.41
C ALA A 91 2.29 19.05 12.93
N PRO A 92 2.93 19.93 12.13
CA PRO A 92 2.31 21.17 11.72
C PRO A 92 1.00 20.86 11.02
N ARG A 93 -0.09 21.43 11.53
CA ARG A 93 -1.39 21.38 10.86
C ARG A 93 -1.16 21.87 9.43
N ILE A 94 -1.59 21.10 8.44
CA ILE A 94 -1.82 21.66 7.11
C ILE A 94 -2.89 22.74 7.33
N VAL A 95 -2.45 23.99 7.46
CA VAL A 95 -3.34 25.14 7.38
C VAL A 95 -3.67 25.24 5.90
N ASP A 96 -4.90 24.86 5.54
CA ASP A 96 -5.50 25.25 4.27
C ASP A 96 -5.62 26.78 4.27
N ASP A 97 -4.52 27.47 3.94
CA ASP A 97 -4.55 28.89 3.62
C ASP A 97 -5.10 29.06 2.21
N LYS A 98 -6.43 28.92 2.09
CA LYS A 98 -7.25 29.58 1.07
C LYS A 98 -8.65 29.84 1.60
N ARG A 99 -8.78 30.96 2.32
CA ARG A 99 -9.97 31.83 2.21
C ARG A 99 -9.64 33.23 2.73
N GLN A 100 -9.07 34.05 1.85
CA GLN A 100 -9.36 35.48 1.74
C GLN A 100 -9.56 35.79 0.27
#